data_AF-A0A383CHX3-F1
#
_entry.id   AF-A0A383CHX3-F1
#
_cell.length_a   1.000
_cell.length_b   1.000
_cell.length_c   1.000
_cell.angle_alpha   90.00
_cell.angle_beta   90.00
_cell.angle_gamma   90.00
#
_symmetry.space_group_name_H-M   'P 1'
#
loop_
_entity.id
_entity.type
_entity.pdbx_description
1 polymer ?
#
loop_
_entity_poly.entity_id
_entity_poly.type
_entity_poly.pdbx_seq_one_letter_code
_entity_poly.pdbx_strand_id
1 'polypeptide(L)' 'MDTSWFELRVDYEKVAAFSYGPSGQTSVEAYEKAFALLEVTRADLYKDKVMQVVDVCEWKGKINEDIVHEEHPTVLEVEL' A
#
# COMPACT_ATOMS: atom_id res chain seq x y z
N MET A 1 -5.58 -7.97 -20.74
CA MET A 1 -4.59 -6.94 -20.34
C MET A 1 -4.17 -7.33 -18.95
N ASP A 2 -2.87 -7.48 -18.72
CA ASP A 2 -2.35 -7.66 -17.38
C ASP A 2 -2.55 -6.32 -16.67
N THR A 3 -3.23 -6.35 -15.51
CA THR A 3 -3.52 -5.15 -14.73
C THR A 3 -2.68 -5.22 -13.49
N SER A 4 -1.95 -4.15 -13.22
CA SER A 4 -1.10 -4.03 -12.05
C SER A 4 -1.42 -2.74 -11.30
N TRP A 5 -1.38 -2.80 -9.98
CA TRP A 5 -1.68 -1.66 -9.12
C TRP A 5 -0.97 -1.79 -7.77
N PHE A 6 -0.71 -0.66 -7.14
CA PHE A 6 -0.33 -0.62 -5.73
C PHE A 6 -1.58 -0.44 -4.87
N GLU A 7 -1.72 -1.23 -3.82
CA GLU A 7 -2.72 -1.06 -2.78
C GLU A 7 -2.11 -0.43 -1.54
N LEU A 8 -2.81 0.53 -0.94
CA LEU A 8 -2.61 0.90 0.45
C LEU A 8 -3.57 0.06 1.29
N ARG A 9 -3.04 -0.67 2.27
CA ARG A 9 -3.82 -1.45 3.23
C ARG A 9 -3.61 -0.95 4.65
N VAL A 10 -4.67 -1.04 5.45
CA VAL A 10 -4.71 -0.68 6.87
C VAL A 10 -5.30 -1.86 7.63
N ASP A 11 -4.56 -2.41 8.59
CA ASP A 11 -4.91 -3.67 9.26
C ASP A 11 -5.29 -4.77 8.25
N TYR A 12 -4.50 -4.87 7.17
CA TYR A 12 -4.70 -5.81 6.05
C TYR A 12 -5.95 -5.55 5.18
N GLU A 13 -6.74 -4.50 5.46
CA GLU A 13 -7.88 -4.09 4.64
C GLU A 13 -7.47 -3.04 3.60
N LYS A 14 -7.88 -3.25 2.35
CA LYS A 14 -7.65 -2.31 1.25
C LYS A 14 -8.40 -1.01 1.46
N VAL A 15 -7.68 0.12 1.46
CA VAL A 15 -8.28 1.46 1.57
C VAL A 15 -8.13 2.30 0.30
N ALA A 16 -7.10 2.05 -0.51
CA ALA A 16 -6.88 2.73 -1.78
C ALA A 16 -6.12 1.84 -2.78
N ALA A 17 -6.22 2.15 -4.07
CA ALA A 17 -5.45 1.49 -5.12
C ALA A 17 -5.05 2.45 -6.25
N PHE A 18 -3.86 2.24 -6.80
CA PHE A 18 -3.27 3.05 -7.86
C PHE A 18 -2.77 2.17 -9.00
N SER A 19 -3.50 2.15 -10.12
CA SER A 19 -3.16 1.33 -11.30
C SER A 19 -2.00 1.89 -12.11
N TYR A 20 -1.14 1.01 -12.64
CA TYR A 20 -0.08 1.36 -13.58
C TYR A 20 -0.07 0.41 -14.80
N GLY A 21 0.69 0.76 -15.82
CA GLY A 21 0.82 -0.02 -17.06
C GLY A 21 -0.08 0.52 -18.19
N PRO A 22 -1.06 -0.23 -18.71
CA PRO A 22 -1.85 0.20 -19.88
C PRO A 22 -2.60 1.53 -19.71
N SER A 23 -2.79 1.97 -18.47
CA SER A 23 -3.38 3.27 -18.11
C SER A 23 -2.49 4.47 -18.45
N GLY A 24 -1.24 4.26 -18.86
CA GLY A 24 -0.27 5.31 -19.17
C GLY A 24 0.50 5.83 -17.94
N GLN A 25 0.16 5.35 -16.74
CA GLN A 25 0.92 5.62 -15.52
C GLN A 25 2.04 4.59 -15.36
N THR A 26 3.23 5.04 -14.96
CA THR A 26 4.36 4.16 -14.64
C THR A 26 4.19 3.50 -13.27
N SER A 27 4.88 2.38 -13.04
CA SER A 27 4.89 1.73 -11.71
C SER A 27 5.44 2.67 -10.63
N VAL A 28 6.49 3.43 -10.95
CA VAL A 28 7.08 4.42 -10.04
C VAL A 28 6.06 5.47 -9.62
N GLU A 29 5.34 6.08 -10.56
CA GLU A 29 4.32 7.09 -10.23
C GLU A 29 3.16 6.52 -9.39
N ALA A 30 2.78 5.25 -9.60
CA ALA A 30 1.74 4.62 -8.80
C ALA A 30 2.21 4.28 -7.39
N TYR A 31 3.45 3.80 -7.27
CA TYR A 31 4.13 3.57 -6.00
C TYR A 31 4.26 4.86 -5.19
N GLU A 32 4.74 5.94 -5.81
CA GLU A 32 4.89 7.25 -5.17
C GLU A 32 3.54 7.79 -4.64
N LYS A 33 2.44 7.60 -5.38
CA LYS A 33 1.11 7.98 -4.91
C LYS A 33 0.64 7.14 -3.72
N ALA A 34 0.90 5.83 -3.73
CA ALA A 34 0.58 4.96 -2.60
C ALA A 34 1.38 5.35 -1.35
N PHE A 35 2.67 5.65 -1.52
CA PHE A 35 3.55 6.11 -0.44
C PHE A 35 3.18 7.49 0.09
N ALA A 36 2.91 8.46 -0.78
CA ALA A 36 2.46 9.78 -0.36
C ALA A 36 1.16 9.70 0.45
N LEU A 37 0.23 8.82 0.05
CA LEU A 37 -0.98 8.57 0.82
C LEU A 37 -0.65 7.89 2.16
N LEU A 38 0.24 6.90 2.20
CA LEU A 38 0.69 6.27 3.45
C LEU A 38 1.19 7.31 4.45
N GLU A 39 2.10 8.21 4.03
CA GLU A 39 2.69 9.23 4.90
C GLU A 39 1.63 10.18 5.49
N VAL A 40 0.69 10.66 4.66
CA VAL A 40 -0.39 11.54 5.11
C VAL A 40 -1.37 10.81 6.02
N THR A 41 -1.74 9.57 5.68
CA THR A 41 -2.77 8.83 6.44
C THR A 41 -2.24 8.35 7.80
N ARG A 42 -0.94 8.03 7.89
CA ARG A 42 -0.27 7.66 9.14
C ARG A 42 -0.28 8.79 10.16
N ALA A 43 -0.02 10.03 9.73
CA ALA A 43 0.10 11.18 10.61
C ALA A 43 -1.22 11.52 11.34
N ASP A 44 -2.36 11.28 10.68
CA ASP A 44 -3.66 11.78 11.15
C ASP A 44 -4.59 10.69 11.73
N LEU A 45 -4.69 9.51 11.10
CA LEU A 45 -5.82 8.58 11.33
C LEU A 45 -5.43 7.20 11.85
N TYR A 46 -4.23 6.70 11.53
CA TYR A 46 -3.87 5.28 11.69
C TYR A 46 -2.56 5.06 12.45
N LYS A 47 -2.25 5.93 13.41
CA LYS A 47 -1.02 5.87 14.22
C LYS A 47 -0.81 4.55 14.98
N ASP A 48 -1.90 3.84 15.27
CA ASP A 48 -1.98 2.61 16.06
C ASP A 48 -2.27 1.36 15.21
N LYS A 49 -2.22 1.48 13.88
CA LYS A 49 -2.57 0.41 12.95
C LYS A 49 -1.39 -0.04 12.10
N VAL A 50 -1.50 -1.26 11.57
CA VAL A 50 -0.53 -1.75 10.58
C VAL A 50 -0.86 -1.13 9.23
N MET A 51 0.13 -0.49 8.60
CA MET A 51 -0.01 0.15 7.29
C MET A 51 0.86 -0.62 6.30
N GLN A 52 0.33 -0.95 5.12
CA GLN A 52 1.07 -1.69 4.09
C GLN A 52 0.90 -1.06 2.72
N VAL A 53 1.97 -1.07 1.93
CA VAL A 53 1.88 -0.90 0.48
C VAL A 53 2.12 -2.26 -0.16
N VAL A 54 1.16 -2.70 -0.97
CA VAL A 54 1.18 -4.01 -1.63
C VAL A 54 1.19 -3.82 -3.14
N ASP A 55 2.18 -4.39 -3.82
CA ASP A 55 2.18 -4.51 -5.28
C ASP A 55 1.30 -5.68 -5.69
N VAL A 56 0.27 -5.41 -6.47
CA VAL A 56 -0.68 -6.41 -6.94
C VAL A 56 -0.60 -6.50 -8.46
N CYS A 57 -0.34 -7.70 -8.96
CA CYS A 57 -0.25 -7.98 -10.38
C CYS A 57 -1.18 -9.12 -10.76
N GLU A 58 -2.11 -8.87 -11.69
CA GLU A 58 -2.92 -9.90 -12.32
C GLU A 58 -2.28 -10.37 -13.63
N TRP A 59 -1.83 -11.64 -13.65
CA TRP A 59 -1.30 -12.27 -14.85
C TRP A 59 -2.06 -13.56 -15.17
N LYS A 60 -2.63 -13.66 -16.37
CA LYS A 60 -3.37 -14.84 -16.83
C LYS A 60 -4.47 -15.32 -15.85
N GLY A 61 -5.17 -14.38 -15.22
CA GLY A 61 -6.24 -14.67 -14.25
C GLY A 61 -5.74 -15.15 -12.88
N LYS A 62 -4.44 -15.00 -12.58
CA LYS A 62 -3.87 -15.22 -11.25
C LYS A 62 -3.44 -13.88 -10.66
N ILE A 63 -3.87 -13.61 -9.44
CA ILE A 63 -3.43 -12.46 -8.65
C ILE A 63 -2.17 -12.88 -7.88
N ASN A 64 -1.10 -12.10 -8.03
CA ASN A 64 0.09 -12.17 -7.19
C ASN A 64 0.17 -10.88 -6.38
N GLU A 65 0.51 -11.00 -5.11
CA GLU A 65 0.65 -9.88 -4.18
C GLU A 65 2.05 -9.93 -3.58
N ASP A 66 2.71 -8.78 -3.51
CA ASP A 66 3.98 -8.61 -2.82
C ASP A 66 3.92 -7.41 -1.89
N ILE A 67 4.31 -7.59 -0.62
CA ILE A 67 4.30 -6.51 0.37
C ILE A 67 5.60 -5.75 0.23
N VAL A 68 5.55 -4.61 -0.46
CA VAL A 68 6.74 -3.80 -0.74
C VAL A 68 7.09 -2.85 0.41
N HIS A 69 6.13 -2.58 1.30
CA HIS A 69 6.33 -1.80 2.51
C HIS A 69 5.34 -2.20 3.59
N GLU A 70 5.80 -2.25 4.85
CA GLU A 70 4.97 -2.53 6.02
C GLU A 70 5.46 -1.71 7.21
N GLU A 71 4.54 -0.98 7.84
CA GLU A 71 4.78 -0.25 9.08
C GLU A 71 3.86 -0.78 10.18
N HIS A 72 4.47 -1.03 11.34
CA HIS A 72 3.75 -1.41 12.55
C HIS A 72 3.64 -0.21 13.49
N PRO A 73 2.57 -0.13 14.29
CA PRO A 73 2.45 0.90 15.31
C PRO A 73 3.64 0.79 16.28
N THR A 74 4.25 1.93 16.57
CA THR A 74 5.34 1.99 17.55
C THR A 74 4.72 1.82 18.93
N VAL A 75 4.83 0.62 19.51
CA VAL A 75 4.49 0.39 20.91
C VAL A 75 5.57 1.06 21.74
N LEU A 76 5.28 2.26 22.25
CA LEU A 76 6.08 2.83 23.33
C LEU A 76 5.68 2.10 24.62
N GLU A 77 6.40 1.02 24.94
CA GLU A 77 6.33 0.43 26.28
C GLU A 77 6.83 1.47 27.28
N VAL A 78 5.91 2.08 28.02
CA VAL A 78 6.25 2.86 29.21
C VAL A 78 6.40 1.85 30.33
N GLU A 79 7.64 1.48 30.66
CA GLU A 79 7.94 0.84 31.95
C GLU A 79 7.50 1.81 33.06
N LEU A 80 6.45 1.44 33.81
CA LEU A 80 5.99 2.13 35.02
C LEU A 80 6.70 1.58 36.25
#